data_AF-A0A8B7YMB0-F1
#
_entry.id   AF-A0A8B7YMB0-F1
#
_cell.length_a   1.000
_cell.length_b   1.000
_cell.length_c   1.000
_cell.angle_alpha   90.00
_cell.angle_beta   90.00
_cell.angle_gamma   90.00
#
_symmetry.space_group_name_H-M   'P 1'
#
loop_
_entity.id
_entity.type
_entity.pdbx_description
1 polymer ?
#
loop_
_entity_poly.entity_id
_entity_poly.type
_entity_poly.pdbx_seq_one_letter_code
_entity_poly.pdbx_strand_id
1 'polypeptide(L)'
;MATRDPLLSNLKAVLLRLKEAKQPIADSNSDLQVLCETVECILRKGLKKPGSLFGLYKRDYWCWMESLTTSPGSERLHPMFSLAIEACKSSTKVRTHQGRGRLLLRICLHKKILAVPIEHLLKNCRMLEIWYDPLMSIIGSELLVESLTSLLIWASEIHFELNIKNASFLDETWTLPVYRQYEFVPSKDLGVIIKNIKQRVFVAKVKPDSVAAHKDRIEPGDILDELYGESLYGSKKGSRIPSLLKQHEGWPIYISVIKCHLRNGKVFYNVKDHLSVLRDEFEGFTMPIDRDLNHKKKSSQNKDEQDISHRLNGSSVHKVKYVGCTDVGKEGGTSVIEGAILKVLQEQGRNPTTYKDVYLELGETNLITWESSDGDRVVMKHCYPEISSCGRRVDALLYFAYVAGDTTCTISKQFKCYVYLATCDKESKQILTSIAQGFGRTTWFV
;
A
#
# COMPACT_ATOMS: atom_id res chain seq x y z
N MET A 1 -19.03 18.36 -41.77
CA MET A 1 -19.66 17.32 -40.92
C MET A 1 -18.68 17.01 -39.79
N ALA A 2 -19.07 17.19 -38.53
CA ALA A 2 -18.18 16.90 -37.42
C ALA A 2 -17.90 15.38 -37.38
N THR A 3 -16.70 14.99 -37.81
CA THR A 3 -16.19 13.62 -37.76
C THR A 3 -16.07 13.21 -36.29
N ARG A 4 -17.13 12.59 -35.77
CA ARG A 4 -17.20 12.16 -34.37
C ARG A 4 -16.36 10.89 -34.20
N ASP A 5 -15.20 11.02 -33.56
CA ASP A 5 -14.34 9.86 -33.29
C ASP A 5 -14.97 8.97 -32.19
N PRO A 6 -15.05 7.64 -32.40
CA PRO A 6 -15.62 6.73 -31.41
C PRO A 6 -14.83 6.71 -30.09
N LEU A 7 -13.50 6.90 -30.11
CA LEU A 7 -12.70 6.92 -28.90
C LEU A 7 -12.97 8.17 -28.06
N LEU A 8 -13.17 9.33 -28.70
CA LEU A 8 -13.58 10.55 -27.99
C LEU A 8 -14.99 10.43 -27.40
N SER A 9 -15.88 9.75 -28.11
CA SER A 9 -17.24 9.48 -27.61
C SER A 9 -17.20 8.53 -26.40
N ASN A 10 -16.38 7.48 -26.45
CA ASN A 10 -16.17 6.55 -25.34
C ASN A 10 -15.52 7.25 -24.14
N LEU A 11 -14.50 8.08 -24.38
CA LEU A 11 -13.83 8.86 -23.34
C LEU A 11 -14.83 9.79 -22.64
N LYS A 12 -15.66 10.51 -23.39
CA LYS A 12 -16.72 11.35 -22.82
C LYS A 12 -17.70 10.53 -21.99
N ALA A 13 -18.15 9.38 -22.50
CA ALA A 13 -19.12 8.53 -21.82
C ALA A 13 -18.58 7.96 -20.49
N VAL A 14 -17.32 7.53 -20.45
CA VAL A 14 -16.72 7.01 -19.21
C VAL A 14 -16.44 8.14 -18.21
N LEU A 15 -16.02 9.33 -18.66
CA LEU A 15 -15.84 10.49 -17.77
C LEU A 15 -17.15 10.95 -17.12
N LEU A 16 -18.28 10.89 -17.85
CA LEU A 16 -19.60 11.15 -17.29
C LEU A 16 -19.92 10.21 -16.12
N ARG A 17 -19.76 8.88 -16.32
CA ARG A 17 -20.01 7.88 -15.27
C ARG A 17 -19.08 8.05 -14.06
N LEU A 18 -17.81 8.37 -14.31
CA LEU A 18 -16.84 8.60 -13.23
C LEU A 18 -17.12 9.90 -12.46
N LYS A 19 -17.65 10.95 -13.09
CA LYS A 19 -18.02 12.20 -12.42
C LYS A 19 -19.18 12.02 -11.44
N GLU A 20 -20.08 11.07 -11.71
CA GLU A 20 -21.22 10.75 -10.85
C GLU A 20 -20.81 10.03 -9.55
N ALA A 21 -19.56 9.57 -9.44
CA ALA A 21 -19.07 8.90 -8.25
C ALA A 21 -18.99 9.88 -7.06
N LYS A 22 -19.57 9.47 -5.92
CA LYS A 22 -19.56 10.24 -4.66
C LYS A 22 -18.24 10.15 -3.89
N GLN A 23 -17.38 9.21 -4.25
CA GLN A 23 -16.13 8.89 -3.57
C GLN A 23 -14.97 8.99 -4.56
N PRO A 24 -13.73 9.19 -4.09
CA PRO A 24 -12.56 9.13 -4.94
C PRO A 24 -12.53 7.85 -5.78
N ILE A 25 -12.15 7.97 -7.05
CA ILE A 25 -12.02 6.83 -7.94
C ILE A 25 -10.77 6.04 -7.55
N ALA A 26 -10.97 4.87 -6.96
CA ALA A 26 -9.90 3.92 -6.59
C ALA A 26 -9.75 2.80 -7.63
N ASP A 27 -8.69 1.98 -7.48
CA ASP A 27 -8.35 0.87 -8.38
C ASP A 27 -9.45 -0.18 -8.57
N SER A 28 -10.40 -0.27 -7.64
CA SER A 28 -11.51 -1.21 -7.72
C SER A 28 -12.66 -0.74 -8.61
N ASN A 29 -12.65 0.51 -9.08
CA ASN A 29 -13.72 1.02 -9.94
C ASN A 29 -13.59 0.44 -11.36
N SER A 30 -14.65 -0.20 -11.87
CA SER A 30 -14.62 -0.83 -13.20
C SER A 30 -14.49 0.18 -14.35
N ASP A 31 -15.02 1.40 -14.20
CA ASP A 31 -14.91 2.45 -15.22
C ASP A 31 -13.50 3.03 -15.30
N LEU A 32 -12.66 2.89 -14.27
CA LEU A 32 -11.25 3.30 -14.32
C LEU A 32 -10.49 2.51 -15.40
N GLN A 33 -10.73 1.19 -15.49
CA GLN A 33 -10.09 0.37 -16.52
C GLN A 33 -10.51 0.86 -17.92
N VAL A 34 -11.80 1.12 -18.13
CA VAL A 34 -12.33 1.62 -19.42
C VAL A 34 -11.73 2.98 -19.78
N LEU A 35 -11.59 3.88 -18.81
CA LEU A 35 -10.93 5.18 -19.00
C LEU A 35 -9.48 5.00 -19.46
N CYS A 36 -8.70 4.23 -18.70
CA CYS A 36 -7.29 3.99 -18.97
C CYS A 36 -7.04 3.31 -20.33
N GLU A 37 -7.83 2.30 -20.67
CA GLU A 37 -7.79 1.63 -21.97
C GLU A 37 -8.14 2.59 -23.11
N THR A 38 -9.19 3.40 -22.93
CA THR A 38 -9.60 4.38 -23.95
C THR A 38 -8.51 5.42 -24.20
N VAL A 39 -7.92 5.97 -23.14
CA VAL A 39 -6.80 6.93 -23.25
C VAL A 39 -5.58 6.28 -23.91
N GLU A 40 -5.22 5.05 -23.52
CA GLU A 40 -4.14 4.31 -24.17
C GLU A 40 -4.40 4.07 -25.66
N CYS A 41 -5.64 3.73 -26.05
CA CYS A 41 -6.03 3.61 -27.45
C CYS A 41 -5.90 4.93 -28.22
N ILE A 42 -6.31 6.05 -27.63
CA ILE A 42 -6.17 7.39 -28.22
C ILE A 42 -4.69 7.71 -28.46
N LEU A 43 -3.83 7.48 -27.47
CA LEU A 43 -2.39 7.73 -27.53
C LEU A 43 -1.66 6.85 -28.55
N ARG A 44 -2.21 5.68 -28.88
CA ARG A 44 -1.64 4.78 -29.90
C ARG A 44 -2.19 5.00 -31.30
N LYS A 45 -3.36 5.63 -31.41
CA LYS A 45 -4.02 5.83 -32.69
C LYS A 45 -3.19 6.77 -33.57
N GLY A 46 -2.77 6.27 -34.74
CA GLY A 46 -1.92 7.00 -35.68
C GLY A 46 -0.48 7.20 -35.19
N LEU A 47 -0.02 6.48 -34.15
CA LEU A 47 1.38 6.52 -33.73
C LEU A 47 2.27 5.87 -34.80
N LYS A 48 3.24 6.63 -35.32
CA LYS A 48 4.17 6.17 -36.35
C LYS A 48 5.11 5.10 -35.80
N LYS A 49 5.10 3.93 -36.44
CA LYS A 49 6.06 2.86 -36.18
C LYS A 49 7.17 2.96 -37.23
N PRO A 50 8.41 3.35 -36.88
CA PRO A 50 9.53 3.31 -37.81
C PRO A 50 9.69 1.86 -38.29
N GLY A 51 10.14 1.71 -39.54
CA GLY A 51 10.46 0.40 -40.11
C GLY A 51 11.45 -0.31 -39.18
N SER A 52 10.95 -1.28 -38.43
CA SER A 52 11.75 -1.99 -37.44
C SER A 52 12.51 -3.08 -38.20
N LEU A 53 13.78 -2.83 -38.55
CA LEU A 53 14.68 -3.90 -38.94
C LEU A 53 14.67 -4.92 -37.79
N PHE A 54 14.10 -6.09 -38.05
CA PHE A 54 13.97 -7.21 -37.11
C PHE A 54 13.11 -6.99 -35.85
N GLY A 55 12.24 -5.97 -35.81
CA GLY A 55 11.34 -5.79 -34.64
C GLY A 55 12.03 -5.26 -33.37
N LEU A 56 13.28 -4.80 -33.47
CA LEU A 56 14.12 -4.39 -32.35
C LEU A 56 13.72 -3.04 -31.73
N TYR A 57 13.15 -2.12 -32.53
CA TYR A 57 12.64 -0.84 -32.03
C TYR A 57 11.12 -0.90 -31.85
N LYS A 58 10.67 -1.01 -30.60
CA LYS A 58 9.26 -0.90 -30.22
C LYS A 58 8.97 0.52 -29.74
N ARG A 59 8.54 1.41 -30.64
CA ARG A 59 7.96 2.70 -30.24
C ARG A 59 6.59 2.48 -29.59
N ASP A 60 6.36 3.20 -28.49
CA ASP A 60 5.05 3.34 -27.86
C ASP A 60 4.87 4.79 -27.38
N TYR A 61 3.67 5.14 -26.91
CA TYR A 61 3.37 6.50 -26.47
C TYR A 61 4.25 6.97 -25.30
N TRP A 62 4.72 6.04 -24.45
CA TRP A 62 5.72 6.34 -23.42
C TRP A 62 6.97 7.01 -23.98
N CYS A 63 7.49 6.54 -25.12
CA CYS A 63 8.81 6.95 -25.62
C CYS A 63 8.86 8.45 -25.93
N TRP A 64 7.80 9.01 -26.51
CA TRP A 64 7.75 10.45 -26.78
C TRP A 64 7.49 11.25 -25.50
N MET A 65 6.66 10.73 -24.58
CA MET A 65 6.44 11.38 -23.28
C MET A 65 7.73 11.50 -22.47
N GLU A 66 8.55 10.45 -22.48
CA GLU A 66 9.88 10.44 -21.87
C GLU A 66 10.79 11.48 -22.53
N SER A 67 10.81 11.52 -23.87
CA SER A 67 11.64 12.43 -24.66
C SER A 67 11.30 13.91 -24.46
N LEU A 68 10.11 14.24 -23.92
CA LEU A 68 9.77 15.63 -23.59
C LEU A 68 10.75 16.19 -22.57
N THR A 69 11.16 15.41 -21.57
CA THR A 69 12.05 15.86 -20.48
C THR A 69 13.47 16.19 -20.95
N THR A 70 13.88 15.64 -22.10
CA THR A 70 15.20 15.85 -22.70
C THR A 70 15.18 16.80 -23.90
N SER A 71 14.01 17.29 -24.32
CA SER A 71 13.87 18.14 -25.52
C SER A 71 14.22 19.60 -25.23
N PRO A 72 14.69 20.37 -26.23
CA PRO A 72 14.88 21.82 -26.07
C PRO A 72 13.59 22.51 -25.60
N GLY A 73 13.68 23.28 -24.51
CA GLY A 73 12.51 23.88 -23.85
C GLY A 73 11.97 23.08 -22.65
N SER A 74 12.64 22.00 -22.24
CA SER A 74 12.29 21.19 -21.06
C SER A 74 12.26 21.98 -19.74
N GLU A 75 12.97 23.10 -19.65
CA GLU A 75 12.90 24.02 -18.50
C GLU A 75 11.48 24.53 -18.20
N ARG A 76 10.59 24.51 -19.20
CA ARG A 76 9.19 24.93 -19.08
C ARG A 76 8.23 23.78 -18.76
N LEU A 77 8.74 22.56 -18.60
CA LEU A 77 7.91 21.41 -18.25
C LEU A 77 7.37 21.54 -16.83
N HIS A 78 6.12 21.11 -16.69
CA HIS A 78 5.47 21.05 -15.38
C HIS A 78 6.28 20.16 -14.42
N PRO A 79 6.74 20.64 -13.24
CA PRO A 79 7.63 19.89 -12.35
C PRO A 79 7.08 18.52 -11.93
N MET A 80 5.77 18.44 -11.67
CA MET A 80 5.11 17.16 -11.34
C MET A 80 5.16 16.14 -12.48
N PHE A 81 5.19 16.59 -13.73
CA PHE A 81 5.31 15.69 -14.87
C PHE A 81 6.73 15.13 -14.97
N SER A 82 7.75 15.96 -14.76
CA SER A 82 9.15 15.49 -14.69
C SER A 82 9.36 14.46 -13.57
N LEU A 83 8.78 14.70 -12.39
CA LEU A 83 8.79 13.73 -11.28
C LEU A 83 8.05 12.43 -11.65
N ALA A 84 6.93 12.52 -12.38
CA ALA A 84 6.19 11.35 -12.83
C ALA A 84 7.00 10.50 -13.84
N ILE A 85 7.71 11.14 -14.77
CA ILE A 85 8.61 10.47 -15.71
C ILE A 85 9.73 9.76 -14.94
N GLU A 86 10.36 10.43 -13.99
CA GLU A 86 11.46 9.83 -13.23
C GLU A 86 10.97 8.67 -12.34
N ALA A 87 9.78 8.77 -11.75
CA ALA A 87 9.14 7.67 -11.02
C ALA A 87 8.90 6.45 -11.93
N CYS A 88 8.49 6.66 -13.18
CA CYS A 88 8.30 5.57 -14.15
C CYS A 88 9.62 4.95 -14.62
N LYS A 89 10.68 5.76 -14.77
CA LYS A 89 12.02 5.29 -15.17
C LYS A 89 12.69 4.47 -14.06
N SER A 90 12.60 4.94 -12.82
CA SER A 90 13.17 4.29 -11.64
C SER A 90 12.38 3.06 -11.18
N SER A 91 11.12 2.90 -11.63
CA SER A 91 10.31 1.74 -11.28
C SER A 91 10.88 0.44 -11.84
N THR A 92 11.20 -0.49 -10.95
CA THR A 92 11.65 -1.85 -11.29
C THR A 92 10.49 -2.82 -11.54
N LYS A 93 9.25 -2.37 -11.34
CA LYS A 93 8.02 -3.18 -11.49
C LYS A 93 7.47 -3.22 -12.92
N VAL A 94 7.89 -2.28 -13.77
CA VAL A 94 7.49 -2.19 -15.19
C VAL A 94 8.72 -2.19 -16.08
N ARG A 95 8.70 -2.97 -17.16
CA ARG A 95 9.87 -3.18 -18.02
C ARG A 95 9.65 -2.80 -19.47
N THR A 96 8.41 -2.82 -19.93
CA THR A 96 8.05 -2.46 -21.31
C THR A 96 7.73 -0.97 -21.42
N HIS A 97 7.83 -0.41 -22.63
CA HIS A 97 7.36 0.95 -22.89
C HIS A 97 5.85 1.08 -22.62
N GLN A 98 5.06 0.05 -22.94
CA GLN A 98 3.64 -0.03 -22.59
C GLN A 98 3.43 0.09 -21.07
N GLY A 99 4.08 -0.76 -20.27
CA GLY A 99 3.91 -0.77 -18.81
C GLY A 99 4.33 0.55 -18.16
N ARG A 100 5.43 1.16 -18.62
CA ARG A 100 5.82 2.52 -18.19
C ARG A 100 4.80 3.57 -18.59
N GLY A 101 4.27 3.50 -19.81
CA GLY A 101 3.18 4.35 -20.27
C GLY A 101 1.94 4.24 -19.38
N ARG A 102 1.52 3.03 -19.06
CA ARG A 102 0.35 2.77 -18.20
C ARG A 102 0.58 3.27 -16.77
N LEU A 103 1.79 3.08 -16.23
CA LEU A 103 2.15 3.63 -14.93
C LEU A 103 2.10 5.16 -14.94
N LEU A 104 2.63 5.80 -16.00
CA LEU A 104 2.58 7.24 -16.16
C LEU A 104 1.15 7.76 -16.22
N LEU A 105 0.26 7.12 -16.98
CA LEU A 105 -1.15 7.51 -17.06
C LEU A 105 -1.83 7.44 -15.69
N ARG A 106 -1.55 6.41 -14.89
CA ARG A 106 -2.06 6.30 -13.50
C ARG A 106 -1.53 7.44 -12.63
N ILE A 107 -0.24 7.76 -12.70
CA ILE A 107 0.34 8.87 -11.95
C ILE A 107 -0.29 10.20 -12.40
N CYS A 108 -0.45 10.41 -13.70
CA CYS A 108 -1.05 11.62 -14.26
C CYS A 108 -2.51 11.81 -13.83
N LEU A 109 -3.31 10.73 -13.78
CA LEU A 109 -4.67 10.77 -13.25
C LEU A 109 -4.68 11.12 -11.76
N HIS A 110 -3.87 10.43 -10.96
CA HIS A 110 -3.77 10.66 -9.52
C HIS A 110 -3.27 12.08 -9.17
N LYS A 111 -2.35 12.63 -9.97
CA LYS A 111 -1.81 13.98 -9.81
C LYS A 111 -2.57 15.06 -10.59
N LYS A 112 -3.65 14.71 -11.29
CA LYS A 112 -4.49 15.63 -12.09
C LYS A 112 -3.72 16.39 -13.18
N ILE A 113 -2.73 15.75 -13.80
CA ILE A 113 -1.85 16.32 -14.84
C ILE A 113 -1.94 15.57 -16.17
N LEU A 114 -3.05 14.90 -16.47
CA LEU A 114 -3.18 14.07 -17.68
C LEU A 114 -3.14 14.87 -18.99
N ALA A 115 -3.61 16.11 -19.00
CA ALA A 115 -3.56 16.98 -20.18
C ALA A 115 -2.14 17.49 -20.48
N VAL A 116 -1.31 17.66 -19.45
CA VAL A 116 0.04 18.24 -19.52
C VAL A 116 0.92 17.65 -20.62
N PRO A 117 1.12 16.32 -20.74
CA PRO A 117 1.97 15.75 -21.80
C PRO A 117 1.46 16.09 -23.21
N ILE A 118 0.14 16.14 -23.41
CA ILE A 118 -0.44 16.48 -24.71
C ILE A 118 -0.19 17.96 -25.03
N GLU A 119 -0.46 18.86 -24.09
CA GLU A 119 -0.22 20.30 -24.26
C GLU A 119 1.24 20.61 -24.62
N HIS A 120 2.20 19.90 -24.01
CA HIS A 120 3.61 20.07 -24.32
C HIS A 120 3.98 19.51 -25.70
N LEU A 121 3.40 18.37 -26.08
CA LEU A 121 3.60 17.83 -27.42
C LEU A 121 3.09 18.77 -28.50
N LEU A 122 1.91 19.39 -28.30
CA LEU A 122 1.31 20.32 -29.27
C LEU A 122 2.11 21.62 -29.43
N LYS A 123 2.83 22.06 -28.39
CA LYS A 123 3.78 23.18 -28.49
C LYS A 123 5.03 22.85 -29.29
N ASN A 124 5.29 21.56 -29.57
CA ASN A 124 6.43 21.07 -30.32
C ASN A 124 5.99 20.40 -31.62
N CYS A 125 5.60 21.21 -32.62
CA CYS A 125 5.07 20.72 -33.91
C CYS A 125 5.98 19.69 -34.59
N ARG A 126 7.31 19.89 -34.53
CA ARG A 126 8.29 18.94 -35.09
C ARG A 126 8.19 17.57 -34.43
N MET A 127 8.07 17.53 -33.12
CA MET A 127 7.92 16.28 -32.38
C MET A 127 6.56 15.64 -32.70
N LEU A 128 5.47 16.41 -32.73
CA LEU A 128 4.16 15.92 -33.12
C LEU A 128 4.21 15.22 -34.50
N GLU A 129 4.81 15.87 -35.51
CA GLU A 129 4.98 15.31 -36.86
C GLU A 129 5.85 14.05 -36.88
N ILE A 130 6.90 13.98 -36.06
CA ILE A 130 7.79 12.79 -35.97
C ILE A 130 7.04 11.58 -35.39
N TRP A 131 6.10 11.80 -34.48
CA TRP A 131 5.46 10.72 -33.71
C TRP A 131 4.10 10.31 -34.23
N TYR A 132 3.32 11.22 -34.82
CA TYR A 132 1.94 10.95 -35.21
C TYR A 132 1.68 11.20 -36.70
N ASP A 133 0.82 10.36 -37.26
CA ASP A 133 0.20 10.56 -38.55
C ASP A 133 -0.98 11.55 -38.41
N PRO A 134 -0.97 12.69 -39.13
CA PRO A 134 -1.99 13.74 -38.96
C PRO A 134 -3.38 13.34 -39.48
N LEU A 135 -3.47 12.34 -40.37
CA LEU A 135 -4.74 11.86 -40.93
C LEU A 135 -5.37 10.76 -40.07
N MET A 136 -4.54 9.95 -39.41
CA MET A 136 -4.98 8.80 -38.65
C MET A 136 -5.10 9.05 -37.15
N SER A 137 -4.31 9.97 -36.59
CA SER A 137 -4.26 10.23 -35.15
C SER A 137 -5.28 11.26 -34.69
N ILE A 138 -5.77 11.11 -33.46
CA ILE A 138 -6.57 12.14 -32.79
C ILE A 138 -5.69 13.32 -32.40
N ILE A 139 -4.46 13.06 -31.96
CA ILE A 139 -3.53 14.07 -31.43
C ILE A 139 -2.95 14.95 -32.54
N GLY A 140 -2.72 14.39 -33.74
CA GLY A 140 -2.24 15.14 -34.90
C GLY A 140 -3.34 15.81 -35.72
N SER A 141 -4.62 15.60 -35.38
CA SER A 141 -5.74 16.22 -36.07
C SER A 141 -6.15 17.51 -35.37
N GLU A 142 -6.09 18.65 -36.06
CA GLU A 142 -6.44 19.98 -35.53
C GLU A 142 -7.85 20.02 -34.90
N LEU A 143 -8.83 19.36 -35.52
CA LEU A 143 -10.21 19.35 -35.03
C LEU A 143 -10.43 18.39 -33.84
N LEU A 144 -9.80 17.22 -33.86
CA LEU A 144 -10.05 16.19 -32.84
C LEU A 144 -9.24 16.44 -31.56
N VAL A 145 -8.07 17.09 -31.67
CA VAL A 145 -7.19 17.32 -30.54
C VAL A 145 -7.76 18.34 -29.56
N GLU A 146 -8.52 19.34 -30.03
CA GLU A 146 -9.23 20.29 -29.16
C GLU A 146 -10.26 19.54 -28.29
N SER A 147 -11.06 18.68 -28.92
CA SER A 147 -12.03 17.84 -28.21
C SER A 147 -11.34 16.90 -27.20
N LEU A 148 -10.22 16.29 -27.57
CA LEU A 148 -9.41 15.49 -26.65
C LEU A 148 -8.95 16.33 -25.45
N THR A 149 -8.38 17.51 -25.71
CA THR A 149 -7.80 18.38 -24.67
C THR A 149 -8.86 18.81 -23.67
N SER A 150 -10.05 19.21 -24.13
CA SER A 150 -11.18 19.51 -23.25
C SER A 150 -11.59 18.31 -22.37
N LEU A 151 -11.59 17.09 -22.92
CA LEU A 151 -11.90 15.88 -22.15
C LEU A 151 -10.81 15.53 -21.13
N LEU A 152 -9.52 15.76 -21.46
CA LEU A 152 -8.41 15.53 -20.52
C LEU A 152 -8.39 16.56 -19.38
N ILE A 153 -8.73 17.81 -19.67
CA ILE A 153 -8.93 18.84 -18.63
C ILE A 153 -10.10 18.43 -17.73
N TRP A 154 -11.21 17.98 -18.30
CA TRP A 154 -12.32 17.48 -17.50
C TRP A 154 -11.91 16.27 -16.65
N ALA A 155 -11.10 15.35 -17.17
CA ALA A 155 -10.56 14.25 -16.36
C ALA A 155 -9.77 14.75 -15.14
N SER A 156 -9.10 15.90 -15.21
CA SER A 156 -8.37 16.49 -14.08
C SER A 156 -9.28 16.99 -12.94
N GLU A 157 -10.57 17.24 -13.22
CA GLU A 157 -11.55 17.60 -12.19
C GLU A 157 -11.92 16.40 -11.31
N ILE A 158 -11.89 15.19 -11.86
CA ILE A 158 -12.23 13.96 -11.16
C ILE A 158 -11.13 13.62 -10.15
N HIS A 159 -11.53 13.23 -8.94
CA HIS A 159 -10.59 12.86 -7.89
C HIS A 159 -10.24 11.37 -7.96
N PHE A 160 -8.98 11.06 -8.32
CA PHE A 160 -8.47 9.70 -8.38
C PHE A 160 -7.54 9.40 -7.20
N GLU A 161 -7.83 8.32 -6.48
CA GLU A 161 -7.03 7.80 -5.36
C GLU A 161 -6.50 6.41 -5.72
N LEU A 162 -5.48 6.40 -6.58
CA LEU A 162 -4.92 5.17 -7.15
C LEU A 162 -3.72 4.67 -6.34
N ASN A 163 -3.63 3.36 -6.14
CA ASN A 163 -2.43 2.76 -5.57
C ASN A 163 -1.35 2.64 -6.67
N ILE A 164 -0.47 3.63 -6.73
CA ILE A 164 0.63 3.68 -7.70
C ILE A 164 1.62 2.53 -7.52
N LYS A 165 1.73 1.95 -6.30
CA LYS A 165 2.61 0.80 -6.06
C LYS A 165 2.10 -0.48 -6.71
N ASN A 166 0.80 -0.59 -6.99
CA ASN A 166 0.22 -1.72 -7.71
C ASN A 166 0.52 -1.60 -9.22
N ALA A 167 1.77 -1.88 -9.60
CA ALA A 167 2.30 -1.64 -10.94
C ALA A 167 2.82 -2.90 -11.64
N SER A 168 3.04 -3.99 -10.91
CA SER A 168 3.79 -5.17 -11.37
C SER A 168 3.10 -5.98 -12.47
N PHE A 169 1.86 -5.65 -12.84
CA PHE A 169 1.11 -6.26 -13.95
C PHE A 169 0.79 -5.27 -15.08
N LEU A 170 1.28 -4.03 -15.00
CA LEU A 170 0.98 -3.02 -16.02
C LEU A 170 1.65 -3.33 -17.36
N ASP A 171 2.74 -4.10 -17.38
CA ASP A 171 3.32 -4.59 -18.63
C ASP A 171 2.30 -5.44 -19.43
N GLU A 172 1.45 -6.21 -18.73
CA GLU A 172 0.49 -7.13 -19.34
C GLU A 172 -0.92 -6.55 -19.46
N THR A 173 -1.46 -5.90 -18.42
CA THR A 173 -2.89 -5.59 -18.34
C THR A 173 -3.21 -4.30 -17.57
N TRP A 174 -4.40 -3.76 -17.82
CA TRP A 174 -5.03 -2.74 -16.97
C TRP A 174 -5.82 -3.34 -15.80
N THR A 175 -6.20 -4.62 -15.87
CA THR A 175 -6.91 -5.29 -14.77
C THR A 175 -5.93 -5.60 -13.65
N LEU A 176 -6.00 -4.84 -12.57
CA LEU A 176 -5.10 -5.01 -11.44
C LEU A 176 -5.69 -5.92 -10.36
N PRO A 177 -4.92 -6.90 -9.85
CA PRO A 177 -5.32 -7.70 -8.70
C PRO A 177 -5.29 -6.88 -7.41
N VAL A 178 -5.85 -7.47 -6.34
CA VAL A 178 -5.85 -6.81 -5.03
C VAL A 178 -4.42 -6.72 -4.51
N TYR A 179 -4.00 -5.50 -4.18
CA TYR A 179 -2.71 -5.22 -3.56
C TYR A 179 -2.89 -4.96 -2.07
N ARG A 180 -2.09 -5.61 -1.23
CA ARG A 180 -2.13 -5.45 0.22
C ARG A 180 -0.73 -5.22 0.75
N GLN A 181 -0.64 -4.35 1.75
CA GLN A 181 0.57 -4.16 2.52
C GLN A 181 0.34 -4.71 3.91
N TYR A 182 1.31 -5.47 4.39
CA TYR A 182 1.27 -6.08 5.70
C TYR A 182 2.52 -5.73 6.47
N GLU A 183 2.32 -5.56 7.76
CA GLU A 183 3.38 -5.49 8.75
C GLU A 183 3.25 -6.71 9.65
N PHE A 184 4.41 -7.31 9.89
CA PHE A 184 4.57 -8.52 10.66
C PHE A 184 5.64 -8.31 11.72
N VAL A 185 5.59 -9.09 12.79
CA VAL A 185 6.61 -9.06 13.84
C VAL A 185 8.00 -9.40 13.27
N PRO A 186 9.08 -8.85 13.85
CA PRO A 186 10.44 -9.21 13.43
C PRO A 186 10.63 -10.73 13.47
N SER A 187 11.13 -11.29 12.36
CA SER A 187 11.42 -12.72 12.26
C SER A 187 12.52 -12.99 11.25
N LYS A 188 13.29 -14.05 11.49
CA LYS A 188 14.31 -14.55 10.56
C LYS A 188 13.71 -15.33 9.39
N ASP A 189 12.51 -15.87 9.59
CA ASP A 189 11.75 -16.60 8.57
C ASP A 189 10.31 -16.08 8.55
N LEU A 190 9.83 -15.72 7.36
CA LEU A 190 8.43 -15.34 7.14
C LEU A 190 7.49 -16.56 7.30
N GLY A 191 8.05 -17.77 7.16
CA GLY A 191 7.33 -19.03 7.24
C GLY A 191 6.47 -19.32 6.02
N VAL A 192 6.97 -18.90 4.85
CA VAL A 192 6.37 -19.21 3.55
C VAL A 192 7.34 -20.05 2.72
N ILE A 193 6.80 -21.01 1.98
CA ILE A 193 7.51 -21.68 0.91
C ILE A 193 7.16 -20.93 -0.37
N ILE A 194 8.19 -20.48 -1.08
CA ILE A 194 8.03 -19.65 -2.28
C ILE A 194 8.64 -20.30 -3.51
N LYS A 195 8.15 -19.88 -4.68
CA LYS A 195 8.69 -20.28 -5.98
C LYS A 195 8.83 -19.06 -6.89
N ASN A 196 9.96 -18.99 -7.60
CA ASN A 196 10.20 -17.95 -8.61
C ASN A 196 9.71 -18.43 -9.97
N ILE A 197 8.63 -17.83 -10.49
CA ILE A 197 8.01 -18.17 -11.78
C ILE A 197 7.92 -16.91 -12.63
N LYS A 198 8.49 -16.94 -13.84
CA LYS A 198 8.54 -15.78 -14.77
C LYS A 198 8.91 -14.47 -14.04
N GLN A 199 9.94 -14.51 -13.20
CA GLN A 199 10.48 -13.36 -12.44
C GLN A 199 9.61 -12.86 -11.26
N ARG A 200 8.50 -13.52 -10.95
CA ARG A 200 7.66 -13.20 -9.78
C ARG A 200 7.83 -14.25 -8.69
N VAL A 201 7.71 -13.82 -7.43
CA VAL A 201 7.83 -14.69 -6.26
C VAL A 201 6.44 -15.13 -5.82
N PHE A 202 6.05 -16.36 -6.16
CA PHE A 202 4.77 -16.95 -5.76
C PHE A 202 4.88 -17.67 -4.42
N VAL A 203 3.83 -17.60 -3.62
CA VAL A 203 3.67 -18.38 -2.39
C VAL A 203 3.13 -19.77 -2.75
N ALA A 204 3.93 -20.80 -2.53
CA ALA A 204 3.55 -22.20 -2.73
C ALA A 204 2.81 -22.75 -1.50
N LYS A 205 3.29 -22.41 -0.29
CA LYS A 205 2.71 -22.88 0.97
C LYS A 205 2.98 -21.87 2.07
N VAL A 206 2.06 -21.78 3.02
CA VAL A 206 2.26 -21.05 4.27
C VAL A 206 2.43 -22.07 5.38
N LYS A 207 3.51 -21.97 6.17
CA LYS A 207 3.77 -22.88 7.29
C LYS A 207 2.77 -22.57 8.43
N PRO A 208 2.16 -23.58 9.07
CA PRO A 208 1.35 -23.39 10.27
C PRO A 208 2.15 -22.65 11.35
N ASP A 209 1.44 -21.86 12.17
CA ASP A 209 2.00 -21.09 13.31
C ASP A 209 3.12 -20.10 12.93
N SER A 210 3.29 -19.84 11.64
CA SER A 210 4.24 -18.83 11.17
C SER A 210 3.68 -17.42 11.23
N VAL A 211 4.60 -16.47 11.12
CA VAL A 211 4.28 -15.05 10.99
C VAL A 211 3.32 -14.80 9.80
N ALA A 212 3.53 -15.46 8.66
CA ALA A 212 2.65 -15.35 7.50
C ALA A 212 1.29 -16.04 7.67
N ALA A 213 1.16 -17.04 8.54
CA ALA A 213 -0.11 -17.71 8.83
C ALA A 213 -1.07 -16.85 9.66
N HIS A 214 -0.61 -15.73 10.22
CA HIS A 214 -1.44 -14.88 11.05
C HIS A 214 -2.59 -14.22 10.25
N LYS A 215 -3.83 -14.55 10.60
CA LYS A 215 -5.08 -13.98 10.06
C LYS A 215 -5.26 -14.14 8.54
N ASP A 216 -4.76 -15.23 7.96
CA ASP A 216 -4.89 -15.53 6.51
C ASP A 216 -4.48 -14.36 5.60
N ARG A 217 -3.51 -13.56 6.04
CA ARG A 217 -3.04 -12.37 5.30
C ARG A 217 -2.35 -12.79 3.99
N ILE A 218 -1.56 -13.86 4.05
CA ILE A 218 -0.86 -14.45 2.92
C ILE A 218 -1.44 -15.84 2.67
N GLU A 219 -1.74 -16.16 1.41
CA GLU A 219 -2.34 -17.42 1.00
C GLU A 219 -1.52 -18.07 -0.13
N PRO A 220 -1.54 -19.41 -0.28
CA PRO A 220 -0.97 -20.08 -1.45
C PRO A 220 -1.55 -19.51 -2.76
N GLY A 221 -0.67 -19.23 -3.71
CA GLY A 221 -0.97 -18.59 -4.99
C GLY A 221 -0.73 -17.08 -5.01
N ASP A 222 -0.64 -16.42 -3.86
CA ASP A 222 -0.29 -14.99 -3.79
C ASP A 222 1.14 -14.72 -4.29
N ILE A 223 1.42 -13.47 -4.62
CA ILE A 223 2.72 -13.00 -5.08
C ILE A 223 3.31 -12.04 -4.06
N LEU A 224 4.54 -12.32 -3.61
CA LEU A 224 5.31 -11.38 -2.81
C LEU A 224 5.92 -10.35 -3.76
N ASP A 225 5.49 -9.10 -3.64
CA ASP A 225 5.78 -8.04 -4.60
C ASP A 225 6.91 -7.11 -4.13
N GLU A 226 6.85 -6.68 -2.87
CA GLU A 226 7.93 -5.90 -2.23
C GLU A 226 8.21 -6.44 -0.84
N LEU A 227 9.45 -6.28 -0.38
CA LEU A 227 9.88 -6.55 0.99
C LEU A 227 10.78 -5.39 1.43
N TYR A 228 10.46 -4.75 2.56
CA TYR A 228 11.08 -3.49 3.03
C TYR A 228 11.07 -2.37 1.98
N GLY A 229 10.01 -2.30 1.18
CA GLY A 229 9.87 -1.33 0.07
C GLY A 229 10.70 -1.67 -1.17
N GLU A 230 11.49 -2.73 -1.13
CA GLU A 230 12.28 -3.19 -2.27
C GLU A 230 11.51 -4.19 -3.12
N SER A 231 11.43 -3.93 -4.43
CA SER A 231 10.76 -4.82 -5.38
C SER A 231 11.43 -6.18 -5.45
N LEU A 232 10.62 -7.23 -5.41
CA LEU A 232 11.06 -8.62 -5.59
C LEU A 232 11.02 -9.05 -7.07
N TYR A 233 10.48 -8.22 -7.96
CA TYR A 233 10.31 -8.52 -9.38
C TYR A 233 11.65 -8.68 -10.13
N GLY A 234 11.90 -9.89 -10.61
CA GLY A 234 13.14 -10.30 -11.27
C GLY A 234 14.36 -10.30 -10.38
N SER A 235 14.14 -10.40 -9.06
CA SER A 235 15.21 -10.62 -8.10
C SER A 235 15.91 -11.98 -8.34
N LYS A 236 17.18 -12.08 -7.90
CA LYS A 236 17.95 -13.33 -7.99
C LYS A 236 17.24 -14.43 -7.19
N LYS A 237 17.05 -15.59 -7.82
CA LYS A 237 16.33 -16.73 -7.24
C LYS A 237 16.90 -17.10 -5.87
N GLY A 238 16.05 -17.18 -4.86
CA GLY A 238 16.33 -17.79 -3.55
C GLY A 238 17.15 -16.97 -2.55
N SER A 239 17.92 -15.96 -2.98
CA SER A 239 18.79 -15.20 -2.05
C SER A 239 18.23 -13.86 -1.61
N ARG A 240 17.34 -13.25 -2.40
CA ARG A 240 16.90 -11.87 -2.15
C ARG A 240 16.11 -11.72 -0.84
N ILE A 241 15.10 -12.56 -0.62
CA ILE A 241 14.28 -12.47 0.60
C ILE A 241 15.11 -12.74 1.87
N PRO A 242 15.89 -13.83 1.96
CA PRO A 242 16.78 -14.04 3.11
C PRO A 242 17.76 -12.89 3.33
N SER A 243 18.31 -12.30 2.27
CA SER A 243 19.21 -11.15 2.38
C SER A 243 18.53 -9.93 2.99
N LEU A 244 17.29 -9.65 2.59
CA LEU A 244 16.49 -8.54 3.10
C LEU A 244 16.10 -8.74 4.57
N LEU A 245 15.64 -9.95 4.92
CA LEU A 245 15.32 -10.30 6.31
C LEU A 245 16.55 -10.19 7.22
N LYS A 246 17.73 -10.57 6.73
CA LYS A 246 18.99 -10.45 7.48
C LYS A 246 19.45 -8.98 7.60
N GLN A 247 19.34 -8.21 6.53
CA GLN A 247 19.71 -6.79 6.53
C GLN A 247 18.85 -5.97 7.49
N HIS A 248 17.59 -6.36 7.65
CA HIS A 248 16.61 -5.72 8.52
C HIS A 248 16.27 -6.58 9.75
N GLU A 249 17.25 -7.35 10.25
CA GLU A 249 17.06 -8.17 11.44
C GLU A 249 16.67 -7.29 12.64
N GLY A 250 15.63 -7.70 13.38
CA GLY A 250 15.08 -6.95 14.50
C GLY A 250 14.03 -5.89 14.12
N TRP A 251 13.84 -5.58 12.83
CA TRP A 251 12.81 -4.66 12.36
C TRP A 251 11.50 -5.40 12.03
N PRO A 252 10.33 -4.76 12.20
CA PRO A 252 9.07 -5.30 11.69
C PRO A 252 9.19 -5.63 10.20
N ILE A 253 8.66 -6.78 9.79
CA ILE A 253 8.72 -7.20 8.38
C ILE A 253 7.60 -6.46 7.63
N TYR A 254 8.01 -5.51 6.78
CA TYR A 254 7.11 -4.80 5.88
C TYR A 254 7.07 -5.51 4.53
N ILE A 255 5.90 -6.01 4.15
CA ILE A 255 5.74 -6.77 2.91
C ILE A 255 4.52 -6.29 2.12
N SER A 256 4.72 -6.15 0.81
CA SER A 256 3.65 -5.89 -0.15
C SER A 256 3.32 -7.18 -0.89
N VAL A 257 2.03 -7.53 -0.94
CA VAL A 257 1.52 -8.76 -1.50
C VAL A 257 0.47 -8.45 -2.56
N ILE A 258 0.63 -9.06 -3.72
CA ILE A 258 -0.39 -9.10 -4.76
C ILE A 258 -1.19 -10.39 -4.58
N LYS A 259 -2.48 -10.25 -4.30
CA LYS A 259 -3.37 -11.40 -4.09
C LYS A 259 -3.66 -12.11 -5.41
N CYS A 260 -3.81 -13.43 -5.36
CA CYS A 260 -4.19 -14.23 -6.53
C CYS A 260 -5.66 -14.03 -6.97
N HIS A 261 -6.48 -13.35 -6.16
CA HIS A 261 -7.87 -13.01 -6.47
C HIS A 261 -8.06 -11.53 -6.78
N LEU A 262 -9.02 -11.27 -7.65
CA LEU A 262 -9.63 -9.96 -7.85
C LEU A 262 -10.57 -9.61 -6.68
N ARG A 263 -10.96 -8.34 -6.56
CA ARG A 263 -11.87 -7.89 -5.49
C ARG A 263 -13.24 -8.56 -5.55
N ASN A 264 -13.66 -9.03 -6.73
CA ASN A 264 -14.91 -9.78 -6.94
C ASN A 264 -14.79 -11.28 -6.59
N GLY A 265 -13.66 -11.73 -6.03
CA GLY A 265 -13.44 -13.12 -5.62
C GLY A 265 -12.99 -14.05 -6.74
N LYS A 266 -13.00 -13.62 -8.01
CA LYS A 266 -12.48 -14.42 -9.12
C LYS A 266 -10.97 -14.51 -9.08
N VAL A 267 -10.41 -15.64 -9.50
CA VAL A 267 -8.97 -15.82 -9.68
C VAL A 267 -8.49 -14.88 -10.78
N PHE A 268 -7.42 -14.14 -10.49
CA PHE A 268 -6.85 -13.21 -11.44
C PHE A 268 -6.26 -13.96 -12.65
N TYR A 269 -6.79 -13.69 -13.84
CA TYR A 269 -6.50 -14.55 -15.00
C TYR A 269 -5.02 -14.57 -15.38
N ASN A 270 -4.29 -13.45 -15.25
CA ASN A 270 -2.87 -13.36 -15.64
C ASN A 270 -1.94 -14.22 -14.78
N VAL A 271 -2.40 -14.73 -13.64
CA VAL A 271 -1.61 -15.66 -12.83
C VAL A 271 -1.92 -17.13 -13.14
N LYS A 272 -2.96 -17.46 -13.94
CA LYS A 272 -3.37 -18.87 -14.18
C LYS A 272 -2.25 -19.76 -14.71
N ASP A 273 -1.48 -19.29 -15.69
CA ASP A 273 -0.34 -20.04 -16.24
C ASP A 273 0.74 -20.25 -15.17
N HIS A 274 0.98 -19.24 -14.34
CA HIS A 274 1.96 -19.30 -13.26
C HIS A 274 1.53 -20.28 -12.16
N LEU A 275 0.24 -20.27 -11.80
CA LEU A 275 -0.35 -21.20 -10.84
C LEU A 275 -0.32 -22.64 -11.36
N SER A 276 -0.49 -22.85 -12.66
CA SER A 276 -0.37 -24.18 -13.29
C SER A 276 1.05 -24.71 -13.18
N VAL A 277 2.06 -23.88 -13.49
CA VAL A 277 3.47 -24.22 -13.26
C VAL A 277 3.74 -24.50 -11.78
N LEU A 278 3.17 -23.71 -10.87
CA LEU A 278 3.34 -23.90 -9.44
C LEU A 278 2.76 -25.23 -8.95
N ARG A 279 1.59 -25.63 -9.47
CA ARG A 279 0.98 -26.94 -9.19
C ARG A 279 1.85 -28.08 -9.68
N ASP A 280 2.37 -27.97 -10.89
CA ASP A 280 3.16 -29.05 -11.51
C ASP A 280 4.54 -29.19 -10.82
N GLU A 281 5.10 -28.10 -10.30
CA GLU A 281 6.41 -28.09 -9.64
C GLU A 281 6.38 -28.25 -8.10
N PHE A 282 5.22 -28.13 -7.45
CA PHE A 282 5.10 -28.22 -5.99
C PHE A 282 3.99 -29.17 -5.56
N GLU A 283 4.40 -30.34 -5.07
CA GLU A 283 3.49 -31.36 -4.55
C GLU A 283 2.71 -30.84 -3.32
N GLY A 284 1.38 -31.01 -3.34
CA GLY A 284 0.49 -30.49 -2.30
C GLY A 284 0.05 -29.03 -2.50
N PHE A 285 0.44 -28.36 -3.59
CA PHE A 285 -0.17 -27.08 -3.97
C PHE A 285 -1.62 -27.28 -4.40
N THR A 286 -2.54 -26.55 -3.77
CA THR A 286 -3.96 -26.52 -4.17
C THR A 286 -4.21 -25.29 -5.02
N MET A 287 -4.75 -25.50 -6.22
CA MET A 287 -5.11 -24.40 -7.12
C MET A 287 -6.16 -23.49 -6.47
N PRO A 288 -5.94 -22.16 -6.46
CA PRO A 288 -6.98 -21.22 -6.07
C PRO A 288 -8.22 -21.37 -6.95
N ILE A 289 -9.40 -21.36 -6.32
CA ILE A 289 -10.70 -21.35 -7.00
C ILE A 289 -11.39 -19.99 -6.83
N ASP A 290 -12.36 -19.71 -7.70
CA ASP A 290 -13.20 -18.53 -7.59
C ASP A 290 -13.98 -18.57 -6.26
N ARG A 291 -13.99 -17.44 -5.55
CA ARG A 291 -14.66 -17.29 -4.26
C ARG A 291 -16.05 -16.69 -4.49
N ASP A 292 -17.08 -17.41 -4.06
CA ASP A 292 -18.43 -16.86 -4.05
C ASP A 292 -18.60 -15.89 -2.87
N LEU A 293 -18.57 -14.59 -3.18
CA LEU A 293 -18.72 -13.53 -2.19
C LEU A 293 -20.15 -13.46 -1.62
N ASN A 294 -21.14 -14.10 -2.26
CA ASN A 294 -22.52 -14.10 -1.77
C ASN A 294 -22.75 -15.06 -0.58
N HIS A 295 -21.95 -16.11 -0.45
CA HIS A 295 -22.10 -17.07 0.65
C HIS A 295 -21.49 -16.61 1.99
N LYS A 296 -20.65 -15.56 1.99
CA LYS A 296 -20.08 -14.96 3.22
C LYS A 296 -20.98 -13.93 3.92
N LYS A 297 -22.23 -13.71 3.46
CA LYS A 297 -23.17 -12.81 4.14
C LYS A 297 -23.84 -13.38 5.40
N LYS A 298 -23.61 -14.66 5.78
CA LYS A 298 -24.12 -15.25 7.03
C LYS A 298 -23.10 -15.46 8.15
N SER A 299 -21.83 -15.13 7.93
CA SER A 299 -20.83 -15.06 8.99
C SER A 299 -19.81 -13.99 8.63
N SER A 300 -19.71 -12.96 9.49
CA SER A 300 -18.87 -11.77 9.35
C SER A 300 -19.48 -10.63 8.49
N GLN A 301 -20.49 -9.97 9.05
CA GLN A 301 -20.65 -8.52 8.83
C GLN A 301 -19.44 -7.79 9.44
N ASN A 302 -18.29 -7.77 8.74
CA ASN A 302 -17.28 -6.75 8.99
C ASN A 302 -17.59 -5.56 8.07
N LYS A 303 -18.33 -4.61 8.63
CA LYS A 303 -18.18 -3.21 8.30
C LYS A 303 -16.81 -2.78 8.81
N ASP A 304 -15.78 -2.91 7.99
CA ASP A 304 -14.51 -2.19 8.14
C ASP A 304 -14.31 -1.35 6.88
N GLU A 305 -15.25 -0.45 6.63
CA GLU A 305 -15.03 0.79 5.89
C GLU A 305 -15.66 1.91 6.73
N GLN A 306 -14.79 2.82 7.18
CA GLN A 306 -15.05 4.13 7.81
C GLN A 306 -15.52 4.16 9.27
N ASP A 307 -14.60 4.55 10.16
CA ASP A 307 -14.68 5.87 10.81
C ASP A 307 -13.35 6.18 11.52
N ILE A 308 -12.48 6.93 10.83
CA ILE A 308 -11.47 7.75 11.50
C ILE A 308 -12.24 8.98 11.95
N SER A 309 -12.74 8.96 13.18
CA SER A 309 -13.30 10.17 13.79
C SER A 309 -12.18 11.20 13.91
N HIS A 310 -12.32 12.31 13.18
CA HIS A 310 -11.51 13.51 13.34
C HIS A 310 -11.35 13.90 14.82
N ARG A 311 -10.12 14.22 15.24
CA ARG A 311 -9.82 15.18 16.32
C ARG A 311 -8.42 15.76 16.10
N LEU A 312 -8.35 17.07 16.32
CA LEU A 312 -7.22 17.95 16.01
C LEU A 312 -5.95 17.54 16.78
N ASN A 313 -4.79 17.68 16.15
CA ASN A 313 -3.43 17.44 16.68
C ASN A 313 -2.92 15.99 16.80
N GLY A 314 -3.44 15.03 16.02
CA GLY A 314 -2.74 13.75 15.78
C GLY A 314 -2.61 12.80 16.98
N SER A 315 -3.12 13.17 18.17
CA SER A 315 -3.14 12.32 19.37
C SER A 315 -4.54 11.79 19.72
N SER A 316 -4.63 10.55 20.20
CA SER A 316 -5.87 9.93 20.70
C SER A 316 -5.80 9.75 22.22
N VAL A 317 -6.82 10.23 22.95
CA VAL A 317 -6.87 10.16 24.42
C VAL A 317 -7.91 9.13 24.88
N HIS A 318 -7.50 8.25 25.80
CA HIS A 318 -8.34 7.19 26.37
C HIS A 318 -8.44 7.31 27.89
N LYS A 319 -9.65 7.19 28.44
CA LYS A 319 -9.85 7.16 29.89
C LYS A 319 -9.67 5.72 30.38
N VAL A 320 -8.64 5.46 31.18
CA VAL A 320 -8.28 4.12 31.66
C VAL A 320 -7.94 4.16 33.15
N LYS A 321 -7.77 2.99 33.76
CA LYS A 321 -7.29 2.88 35.14
C LYS A 321 -5.84 2.43 35.16
N TYR A 322 -4.97 3.17 35.83
CA TYR A 322 -3.60 2.74 36.09
C TYR A 322 -3.58 1.74 37.24
N VAL A 323 -3.11 0.52 36.94
CA VAL A 323 -3.10 -0.61 37.89
C VAL A 323 -1.80 -0.59 38.69
N GLY A 324 -0.66 -0.42 38.01
CA GLY A 324 0.66 -0.41 38.63
C GLY A 324 1.78 -0.68 37.64
N CYS A 325 2.98 -0.90 38.16
CA CYS A 325 4.15 -1.23 37.34
C CYS A 325 5.09 -2.18 38.07
N THR A 326 5.91 -2.93 37.33
CA THR A 326 6.93 -3.81 37.90
C THR A 326 8.18 -3.83 37.04
N ASP A 327 9.35 -3.97 37.67
CA ASP A 327 10.61 -4.12 36.96
C ASP A 327 10.69 -5.48 36.28
N VAL A 328 11.05 -5.49 34.99
CA VAL A 328 11.23 -6.70 34.17
C VAL A 328 12.70 -6.94 33.80
N GLY A 329 13.62 -6.16 34.37
CA GLY A 329 15.05 -6.36 34.24
C GLY A 329 15.57 -5.99 32.84
N LYS A 330 16.42 -6.84 32.25
CA LYS A 330 17.06 -6.59 30.95
C LYS A 330 16.19 -6.98 29.75
N GLU A 331 15.07 -7.66 29.98
CA GLU A 331 14.19 -8.15 28.92
C GLU A 331 13.05 -7.18 28.64
N GLY A 332 13.09 -6.51 27.48
CA GLY A 332 12.05 -5.59 27.01
C GLY A 332 11.00 -6.22 26.07
N GLY A 333 11.11 -7.51 25.76
CA GLY A 333 10.27 -8.18 24.77
C GLY A 333 8.85 -8.48 25.26
N THR A 334 7.94 -8.83 24.34
CA THR A 334 6.54 -9.14 24.68
C THR A 334 6.35 -10.34 25.61
N SER A 335 7.36 -11.23 25.71
CA SER A 335 7.34 -12.41 26.58
C SER A 335 7.18 -12.06 28.07
N VAL A 336 7.65 -10.89 28.50
CA VAL A 336 7.60 -10.47 29.92
C VAL A 336 6.23 -9.91 30.32
N ILE A 337 5.40 -9.53 29.36
CA ILE A 337 4.15 -8.79 29.59
C ILE A 337 3.15 -9.62 30.40
N GLU A 338 2.94 -10.89 30.03
CA GLU A 338 1.94 -11.72 30.70
C GLU A 338 2.27 -11.97 32.17
N GLY A 339 3.56 -12.21 32.47
CA GLY A 339 4.05 -12.40 33.83
C GLY A 339 4.03 -11.11 34.63
N ALA A 340 4.40 -9.98 34.02
CA ALA A 340 4.36 -8.66 34.66
C ALA A 340 2.93 -8.24 35.04
N ILE A 341 1.95 -8.47 34.15
CA ILE A 341 0.53 -8.20 34.46
C ILE A 341 0.09 -9.05 35.66
N LEU A 342 0.42 -10.34 35.69
CA LEU A 342 0.07 -11.19 36.83
C LEU A 342 0.69 -10.70 38.14
N LYS A 343 1.97 -10.34 38.12
CA LYS A 343 2.70 -9.85 39.30
C LYS A 343 2.08 -8.56 39.84
N VAL A 344 1.81 -7.59 38.98
CA VAL A 344 1.15 -6.34 39.38
C VAL A 344 -0.25 -6.59 39.96
N LEU A 345 -1.02 -7.52 39.36
CA LEU A 345 -2.35 -7.88 39.88
C LEU A 345 -2.30 -8.64 41.22
N GLN A 346 -1.22 -9.37 41.49
CA GLN A 346 -1.01 -10.01 42.79
C GLN A 346 -0.66 -8.99 43.87
N GLU A 347 0.16 -7.99 43.54
CA GLU A 347 0.60 -6.94 44.47
C GLU A 347 -0.50 -5.92 44.77
N GLN A 348 -1.25 -5.49 43.75
CA GLN A 348 -2.26 -4.42 43.86
C GLN A 348 -3.68 -4.93 44.10
N GLY A 349 -3.87 -6.25 44.06
CA GLY A 349 -5.19 -6.89 44.08
C GLY A 349 -5.96 -6.72 42.77
N ARG A 350 -7.06 -7.48 42.63
CA ARG A 350 -7.89 -7.51 41.40
C ARG A 350 -9.14 -6.62 41.46
N ASN A 351 -9.25 -5.73 42.44
CA ASN A 351 -10.43 -4.88 42.60
C ASN A 351 -10.31 -3.60 41.75
N PRO A 352 -11.12 -3.41 40.69
CA PRO A 352 -11.01 -2.23 39.84
C PRO A 352 -11.28 -0.89 40.54
N THR A 353 -11.94 -0.89 41.71
CA THR A 353 -12.25 0.34 42.45
C THR A 353 -11.04 0.91 43.18
N THR A 354 -9.95 0.14 43.35
CA THR A 354 -8.73 0.60 44.04
C THR A 354 -7.70 1.20 43.07
N TYR A 355 -7.89 1.04 41.76
CA TYR A 355 -6.99 1.58 40.75
C TYR A 355 -7.27 3.05 40.45
N LYS A 356 -6.21 3.79 40.13
CA LYS A 356 -6.27 5.23 39.87
C LYS A 356 -6.82 5.51 38.47
N ASP A 357 -7.84 6.35 38.36
CA ASP A 357 -8.32 6.85 37.07
C ASP A 357 -7.29 7.79 36.44
N VAL A 358 -6.97 7.57 35.17
CA VAL A 358 -5.99 8.35 34.40
C VAL A 358 -6.46 8.54 32.96
N TYR A 359 -5.85 9.48 32.25
CA TYR A 359 -6.06 9.68 30.82
C TYR A 359 -4.79 9.34 30.06
N LEU A 360 -4.87 8.34 29.20
CA LEU A 360 -3.76 7.87 28.37
C LEU A 360 -3.84 8.54 27.01
N GLU A 361 -2.93 9.47 26.75
CA GLU A 361 -2.75 10.11 25.45
C GLU A 361 -1.71 9.35 24.63
N LEU A 362 -2.11 8.97 23.42
CA LEU A 362 -1.26 8.33 22.41
C LEU A 362 -0.98 9.36 21.32
N GLY A 363 0.15 10.07 21.44
CA GLY A 363 0.61 11.04 20.48
C GLY A 363 1.34 10.41 19.29
N GLU A 364 1.89 11.25 18.42
CA GLU A 364 2.68 10.80 17.27
C GLU A 364 4.05 10.27 17.67
N THR A 365 4.70 10.89 18.66
CA THR A 365 6.07 10.57 19.09
C THR A 365 6.18 10.00 20.50
N ASN A 366 5.12 10.08 21.29
CA ASN A 366 5.13 9.70 22.68
C ASN A 366 3.76 9.19 23.17
N LEU A 367 3.81 8.56 24.33
CA LEU A 367 2.68 8.17 25.15
C LEU A 367 2.76 8.95 26.46
N ILE A 368 1.67 9.61 26.83
CA ILE A 368 1.58 10.41 28.06
C ILE A 368 0.41 9.90 28.90
N THR A 369 0.64 9.71 30.19
CA THR A 369 -0.41 9.43 31.18
C THR A 369 -0.66 10.69 32.00
N TRP A 370 -1.89 11.18 31.98
CA TRP A 370 -2.36 12.38 32.70
C TRP A 370 -3.21 12.03 33.91
N GLU A 371 -3.13 12.85 34.97
CA GLU A 371 -3.95 12.70 36.18
C GLU A 371 -5.38 13.19 36.00
N SER A 372 -5.60 14.21 35.16
CA SER A 372 -6.92 14.77 34.82
C SER A 372 -7.07 14.96 33.31
N SER A 373 -8.31 15.09 32.84
CA SER A 373 -8.65 15.37 31.44
C SER A 373 -8.16 16.73 30.96
N ASP A 374 -7.87 17.65 31.89
CA ASP A 374 -7.52 19.04 31.58
C ASP A 374 -6.03 19.21 31.22
N GLY A 375 -5.22 18.15 31.36
CA GLY A 375 -3.80 18.16 30.96
C GLY A 375 -2.86 18.86 31.95
N ASP A 376 -3.32 19.20 33.15
CA ASP A 376 -2.51 20.00 34.10
C ASP A 376 -1.36 19.23 34.76
N ARG A 377 -1.44 17.89 34.85
CA ARG A 377 -0.41 17.09 35.53
C ARG A 377 -0.10 15.77 34.82
N VAL A 378 1.13 15.67 34.31
CA VAL A 378 1.72 14.45 33.75
C VAL A 378 2.11 13.50 34.88
N VAL A 379 1.58 12.29 34.86
CA VAL A 379 1.99 11.17 35.73
C VAL A 379 3.27 10.54 35.19
N MET A 380 3.32 10.32 33.88
CA MET A 380 4.49 9.78 33.18
C MET A 380 4.39 10.03 31.67
N LYS A 381 5.55 10.09 31.03
CA LYS A 381 5.71 10.27 29.59
C LYS A 381 6.83 9.36 29.10
N HIS A 382 6.57 8.61 28.04
CA HIS A 382 7.57 7.80 27.35
C HIS A 382 7.51 8.10 25.86
N CYS A 383 8.63 8.39 25.25
CA CYS A 383 8.74 8.45 23.80
C CYS A 383 8.69 7.03 23.22
N TYR A 384 8.14 6.84 22.02
CA TYR A 384 8.07 5.49 21.43
C TYR A 384 9.43 4.78 21.30
N PRO A 385 10.58 5.45 21.05
CA PRO A 385 11.88 4.79 21.09
C PRO A 385 12.29 4.24 22.47
N GLU A 386 11.64 4.67 23.55
CA GLU A 386 11.85 4.18 24.91
C GLU A 386 10.93 3.00 25.24
N ILE A 387 9.88 2.78 24.45
CA ILE A 387 8.90 1.71 24.64
C ILE A 387 9.29 0.51 23.78
N SER A 388 9.58 -0.63 24.41
CA SER A 388 10.11 -1.83 23.76
C SER A 388 9.04 -2.82 23.30
N SER A 389 7.91 -2.88 24.00
CA SER A 389 6.80 -3.75 23.63
C SER A 389 5.48 -3.33 24.27
N CYS A 390 4.36 -3.82 23.72
CA CYS A 390 3.04 -3.68 24.34
C CYS A 390 2.19 -4.92 24.09
N GLY A 391 1.24 -5.20 24.97
CA GLY A 391 0.42 -6.40 24.87
C GLY A 391 -0.59 -6.55 26.00
N ARG A 392 -1.23 -7.71 26.01
CA ARG A 392 -2.22 -8.12 27.01
C ARG A 392 -2.31 -9.64 27.06
N ARG A 393 -2.88 -10.17 28.15
CA ARG A 393 -3.13 -11.60 28.29
C ARG A 393 -4.42 -12.01 27.57
N VAL A 394 -4.47 -13.26 27.11
CA VAL A 394 -5.66 -13.83 26.46
C VAL A 394 -6.82 -14.11 27.42
N ASP A 395 -6.51 -14.36 28.70
CA ASP A 395 -7.47 -14.64 29.77
C ASP A 395 -7.91 -13.39 30.55
N ALA A 396 -7.29 -12.25 30.29
CA ALA A 396 -7.52 -10.99 31.01
C ALA A 396 -7.53 -9.80 30.04
N LEU A 397 -8.45 -9.86 29.06
CA LEU A 397 -8.51 -8.98 27.88
C LEU A 397 -8.60 -7.47 28.19
N LEU A 398 -9.12 -7.09 29.35
CA LEU A 398 -9.25 -5.69 29.77
C LEU A 398 -7.93 -5.10 30.26
N TYR A 399 -7.01 -5.95 30.75
CA TYR A 399 -5.71 -5.53 31.23
C TYR A 399 -4.72 -5.50 30.08
N PHE A 400 -4.10 -4.35 29.86
CA PHE A 400 -3.06 -4.17 28.87
C PHE A 400 -1.84 -3.54 29.51
N ALA A 401 -0.70 -3.71 28.89
CA ALA A 401 0.54 -3.15 29.38
C ALA A 401 1.48 -2.77 28.24
N TYR A 402 2.41 -1.88 28.54
CA TYR A 402 3.58 -1.63 27.72
C TYR A 402 4.84 -1.65 28.57
N VAL A 403 5.96 -2.00 27.94
CA VAL A 403 7.28 -2.05 28.57
C VAL A 403 8.08 -0.86 28.06
N ALA A 404 8.67 -0.09 28.96
CA ALA A 404 9.54 1.02 28.62
C ALA A 404 10.88 0.92 29.37
N GLY A 405 11.94 1.37 28.72
CA GLY A 405 13.27 1.51 29.29
C GLY A 405 13.41 2.80 30.09
N ASP A 406 14.43 2.84 30.94
CA ASP A 406 14.92 4.08 31.57
C ASP A 406 15.47 5.11 30.57
N THR A 407 15.80 4.65 29.36
CA THR A 407 16.20 5.45 28.21
C THR A 407 15.72 4.75 26.92
N THR A 408 16.18 5.20 25.75
CA THR A 408 15.93 4.55 24.47
C THR A 408 16.25 3.06 24.51
N CYS A 409 15.42 2.24 23.87
CA CYS A 409 15.50 0.77 23.94
C CYS A 409 16.83 0.20 23.42
N THR A 410 17.55 0.93 22.56
CA THR A 410 18.88 0.54 22.05
C THR A 410 19.99 0.66 23.10
N ILE A 411 19.80 1.49 24.13
CA ILE A 411 20.79 1.78 25.17
C ILE A 411 20.35 1.19 26.52
N SER A 412 19.05 1.16 26.77
CA SER A 412 18.48 0.76 28.06
C SER A 412 18.87 -0.66 28.45
N LYS A 413 19.28 -0.82 29.70
CA LYS A 413 19.57 -2.12 30.34
C LYS A 413 18.54 -2.47 31.40
N GLN A 414 17.55 -1.62 31.61
CA GLN A 414 16.54 -1.79 32.64
C GLN A 414 15.18 -1.35 32.12
N PHE A 415 14.27 -2.30 32.06
CA PHE A 415 12.92 -2.13 31.57
C PHE A 415 11.91 -2.28 32.71
N LYS A 416 10.83 -1.51 32.60
CA LYS A 416 9.69 -1.54 33.50
C LYS A 416 8.41 -1.72 32.70
N CYS A 417 7.54 -2.60 33.19
CA CYS A 417 6.24 -2.87 32.58
C CYS A 417 5.15 -2.09 33.32
N TYR A 418 4.36 -1.30 32.58
CA TYR A 418 3.30 -0.45 33.09
C TYR A 418 1.95 -1.04 32.70
N VAL A 419 1.10 -1.30 33.70
CA VAL A 419 -0.15 -2.04 33.54
C VAL A 419 -1.35 -1.14 33.74
N TYR A 420 -2.31 -1.25 32.84
CA TYR A 420 -3.53 -0.48 32.79
C TYR A 420 -4.74 -1.39 32.61
N LEU A 421 -5.91 -0.88 33.00
CA LEU A 421 -7.20 -1.51 32.82
C LEU A 421 -8.08 -0.61 31.95
N ALA A 422 -8.51 -1.13 30.79
CA ALA A 422 -9.46 -0.47 29.89
C ALA A 422 -10.91 -0.71 30.34
N THR A 423 -11.84 0.09 29.81
CA THR A 423 -13.28 -0.05 30.11
C THR A 423 -13.91 -1.26 29.42
N CYS A 424 -13.38 -1.68 28.27
CA CYS A 424 -13.85 -2.85 27.52
C CYS A 424 -12.74 -3.48 26.65
N ASP A 425 -12.99 -4.72 26.18
CA ASP A 425 -12.05 -5.47 25.31
C ASP A 425 -11.72 -4.71 24.01
N LYS A 426 -12.74 -4.07 23.42
CA LYS A 426 -12.58 -3.27 22.19
C LYS A 426 -11.62 -2.11 22.40
N GLU A 427 -11.76 -1.38 23.51
CA GLU A 427 -10.90 -0.25 23.85
C GLU A 427 -9.47 -0.69 24.12
N SER A 428 -9.26 -1.73 24.92
CA SER A 428 -7.93 -2.32 25.17
C SER A 428 -7.20 -2.67 23.87
N LYS A 429 -7.92 -3.32 22.95
CA LYS A 429 -7.40 -3.68 21.62
C LYS A 429 -7.08 -2.45 20.76
N GLN A 430 -7.92 -1.43 20.79
CA GLN A 430 -7.68 -0.17 20.06
C GLN A 430 -6.44 0.54 20.59
N ILE A 431 -6.30 0.69 21.91
CA ILE A 431 -5.14 1.30 22.56
C ILE A 431 -3.85 0.57 22.16
N LEU A 432 -3.81 -0.76 22.28
CA LEU A 432 -2.65 -1.55 21.90
C LEU A 432 -2.30 -1.41 20.41
N THR A 433 -3.31 -1.31 19.55
CA THR A 433 -3.10 -1.09 18.11
C THR A 433 -2.49 0.28 17.85
N SER A 434 -2.96 1.31 18.57
CA SER A 434 -2.43 2.68 18.45
C SER A 434 -1.01 2.79 19.00
N ILE A 435 -0.68 2.16 20.14
CA ILE A 435 0.69 2.09 20.67
C ILE A 435 1.60 1.40 19.67
N ALA A 436 1.16 0.26 19.11
CA ALA A 436 1.92 -0.46 18.09
C ALA A 436 2.18 0.39 16.83
N GLN A 437 1.19 1.16 16.38
CA GLN A 437 1.37 2.10 15.26
C GLN A 437 2.38 3.21 15.58
N GLY A 438 2.44 3.66 16.84
CA GLY A 438 3.41 4.65 17.29
C GLY A 438 4.86 4.18 17.14
N PHE A 439 5.15 2.90 17.40
CA PHE A 439 6.46 2.30 17.09
C PHE A 439 6.84 2.47 15.61
N GLY A 440 5.87 2.30 14.70
CA GLY A 440 6.07 2.48 13.27
C GLY A 440 6.27 3.93 12.82
N ARG A 441 5.82 4.92 13.61
CA ARG A 441 5.93 6.35 13.27
C ARG A 441 7.27 6.95 13.68
N THR A 442 7.86 6.54 14.80
CA THR A 442 9.08 7.14 15.36
C THR A 442 10.38 6.43 14.99
N THR A 443 10.32 5.36 14.21
CA THR A 443 11.51 4.63 13.72
C THR A 443 12.33 5.42 12.69
N TRP A 444 11.89 6.63 12.31
CA TRP A 444 12.49 7.49 11.28
C TRP A 444 13.35 8.65 11.81
N PHE A 445 13.55 8.76 13.13
CA PHE A 445 14.40 9.81 13.72
C PHE A 445 15.58 9.22 14.49
N VAL A 446 16.50 8.57 13.78
CA VAL A 446 17.93 8.48 14.12
C VAL A 446 18.73 8.51 12.83
#